data_AF-A0A0G3X9S4-F1
#
_entry.id   AF-A0A0G3X9S4-F1
#
_cell.length_a   1.000
_cell.length_b   1.000
_cell.length_c   1.000
_cell.angle_alpha   90.00
_cell.angle_beta   90.00
_cell.angle_gamma   90.00
#
_symmetry.space_group_name_H-M   'P 1'
#
loop_
_entity.id
_entity.type
_entity.pdbx_description
1 polymer ?
#
loop_
_entity_poly.entity_id
_entity_poly.type
_entity_poly.pdbx_seq_one_letter_code
_entity_poly.pdbx_strand_id
1 'polypeptide(L)'
;MSRLDRKTRGWLEATGFTVTDEGLWQEALTHGSTGESQHYQRLEFLGDRVLGLAIAGWLYERTGDDEGKLAQRLNALVSKRACAAVARDLDVSAHIRLGKQARDDGAADSENVLGDVMEALLGASYLAGGFDATRDIVRRLWRNQVEGHAGRSKHPKSALQEWAAGNQRRPPEYELLDRSGPDHAARFTVRVVVHNVGEAQATAGSKQEAETAAAQKFMETFG
;
A
#
# COMPACT_ATOMS: atom_id res chain seq x y z
N MET A 1 0.64 -25.46 24.14
CA MET A 1 1.08 -24.31 23.33
C MET A 1 1.18 -24.80 21.91
N SER A 2 0.28 -24.33 21.04
CA SER A 2 0.41 -24.57 19.60
C SER A 2 1.72 -23.91 19.18
N ARG A 3 2.60 -24.65 18.51
CA ARG A 3 3.88 -24.11 18.03
C ARG A 3 3.63 -23.41 16.71
N LEU A 4 4.25 -22.25 16.53
CA LEU A 4 4.29 -21.61 15.23
C LEU A 4 4.93 -22.60 14.25
N ASP A 5 4.33 -22.81 13.08
CA ASP A 5 4.88 -23.79 12.15
C ASP A 5 6.26 -23.32 11.66
N ARG A 6 7.15 -24.28 11.36
CA ARG A 6 8.55 -23.99 11.01
C ARG A 6 8.68 -23.11 9.76
N LYS A 7 7.76 -23.24 8.79
CA LYS A 7 7.78 -22.45 7.55
C LYS A 7 7.46 -20.99 7.87
N THR A 8 6.42 -20.75 8.65
CA THR A 8 6.01 -19.41 9.10
C THR A 8 7.06 -18.77 9.99
N ARG A 9 7.66 -19.53 10.91
CA ARG A 9 8.78 -19.02 11.72
C ARG A 9 9.94 -18.54 10.86
N GLY A 10 10.38 -19.36 9.91
CA GLY A 10 11.47 -18.99 9.00
C GLY A 10 11.12 -17.79 8.12
N TRP A 11 9.87 -17.68 7.68
CA TRP A 11 9.38 -16.53 6.92
C TRP A 11 9.38 -15.23 7.74
N LEU A 12 8.92 -15.26 8.99
CA LEU A 12 8.97 -14.09 9.88
C LEU A 12 10.41 -13.60 10.09
N GLU A 13 11.31 -14.53 10.41
CA GLU A 13 12.74 -14.23 10.64
C GLU A 13 13.41 -13.69 9.36
N ALA A 14 13.11 -14.28 8.19
CA ALA A 14 13.60 -13.78 6.90
C ALA A 14 13.03 -12.40 6.53
N THR A 15 11.81 -12.11 6.99
CA THR A 15 11.19 -10.78 6.88
C THR A 15 11.83 -9.79 7.84
N GLY A 16 12.69 -10.21 8.76
CA GLY A 16 13.41 -9.34 9.71
C GLY A 16 12.70 -9.14 11.05
N PHE A 17 11.64 -9.91 11.32
CA PHE A 17 10.99 -9.92 12.63
C PHE A 17 11.79 -10.77 13.62
N THR A 18 11.78 -10.36 14.90
CA THR A 18 12.40 -11.12 15.98
C THR A 18 11.35 -11.99 16.67
N VAL A 19 11.42 -13.31 16.44
CA VAL A 19 10.44 -14.28 16.95
C VAL A 19 10.87 -14.84 18.31
N THR A 20 10.44 -14.19 19.39
CA THR A 20 10.65 -14.63 20.78
C THR A 20 9.48 -15.49 21.28
N ASP A 21 8.32 -14.88 21.49
CA ASP A 21 7.08 -15.56 21.91
C ASP A 21 6.29 -16.03 20.68
N GLU A 22 6.41 -17.31 20.32
CA GLU A 22 5.69 -17.90 19.18
C GLU A 22 4.17 -17.73 19.28
N GLY A 23 3.60 -17.69 20.49
CA GLY A 23 2.15 -17.54 20.68
C GLY A 23 1.65 -16.19 20.17
N LEU A 24 2.44 -15.14 20.39
CA LEU A 24 2.14 -13.79 19.92
C LEU A 24 2.08 -13.70 18.39
N TRP A 25 3.04 -14.32 17.70
CA TRP A 25 3.08 -14.33 16.23
C TRP A 25 1.99 -15.22 15.63
N GLN A 26 1.65 -16.30 16.32
CA GLN A 26 0.51 -17.13 15.95
C GLN A 26 -0.81 -16.37 16.10
N GLU A 27 -1.00 -15.60 17.18
CA GLU A 27 -2.16 -14.72 17.38
C GLU A 27 -2.27 -13.70 16.25
N ALA A 28 -1.16 -13.05 15.89
CA ALA A 28 -1.11 -12.06 14.80
C ALA A 28 -1.52 -12.62 13.43
N LEU A 29 -1.31 -13.91 13.19
CA LEU A 29 -1.67 -14.60 11.96
C LEU A 29 -3.01 -15.32 12.04
N THR A 30 -3.74 -15.24 13.16
CA THR A 30 -4.98 -15.97 13.38
C THR A 30 -6.19 -15.07 13.19
N HIS A 31 -7.00 -15.36 12.17
CA HIS A 31 -8.26 -14.66 11.91
C HIS A 31 -9.39 -15.19 12.80
N GLY A 32 -10.32 -14.32 13.21
CA GLY A 32 -11.42 -14.67 14.12
C GLY A 32 -12.36 -15.77 13.59
N SER A 33 -12.42 -15.99 12.28
CA SER A 33 -13.18 -17.10 11.66
C SER A 33 -12.70 -18.50 12.04
N THR A 34 -11.52 -18.63 12.65
CA THR A 34 -11.06 -19.91 13.24
C THR A 34 -11.88 -20.31 14.47
N GLY A 35 -12.55 -19.35 15.13
CA GLY A 35 -13.22 -19.56 16.41
C GLY A 35 -12.27 -19.59 17.61
N GLU A 36 -10.98 -19.31 17.42
CA GLU A 36 -10.01 -19.19 18.51
C GLU A 36 -10.24 -17.88 19.29
N SER A 37 -10.08 -17.94 20.61
CA SER A 37 -10.24 -16.77 21.50
C SER A 37 -9.13 -15.74 21.34
N GLN A 38 -7.95 -16.18 20.89
CA GLN A 38 -6.81 -15.33 20.56
C GLN A 38 -6.73 -15.22 19.03
N HIS A 39 -6.90 -13.99 18.55
CA HIS A 39 -6.88 -13.65 17.14
C HIS A 39 -6.35 -12.22 16.97
N TYR A 40 -5.98 -11.86 15.75
CA TYR A 40 -5.14 -10.69 15.48
C TYR A 40 -5.71 -9.32 15.91
N GLN A 41 -7.03 -9.17 16.11
CA GLN A 41 -7.68 -7.85 16.26
C GLN A 41 -7.11 -6.94 17.37
N ARG A 42 -6.65 -7.50 18.49
CA ARG A 42 -6.02 -6.70 19.55
C ARG A 42 -4.63 -6.20 19.15
N LEU A 43 -3.90 -7.03 18.42
CA LEU A 43 -2.59 -6.69 17.88
C LEU A 43 -2.70 -5.72 16.70
N GLU A 44 -3.71 -5.89 15.83
CA GLU A 44 -4.08 -4.96 14.76
C GLU A 44 -4.28 -3.56 15.33
N PHE A 45 -5.16 -3.43 16.34
CA PHE A 45 -5.41 -2.15 17.00
C PHE A 45 -4.11 -1.47 17.47
N LEU A 46 -3.20 -2.21 18.10
CA LEU A 46 -1.93 -1.68 18.58
C LEU A 46 -1.00 -1.31 17.41
N GLY A 47 -0.90 -2.22 16.44
CA GLY A 47 -0.01 -2.12 15.29
C GLY A 47 -0.34 -0.95 14.37
N ASP A 48 -1.62 -0.63 14.17
CA ASP A 48 -2.05 0.56 13.42
C ASP A 48 -1.46 1.85 14.03
N ARG A 49 -1.51 2.01 15.36
CA ARG A 49 -0.95 3.21 16.02
C ARG A 49 0.58 3.23 15.96
N VAL A 50 1.22 2.07 16.06
CA VAL A 50 2.69 1.94 15.90
C VAL A 50 3.10 2.33 14.48
N LEU A 51 2.40 1.83 13.46
CA LEU A 51 2.61 2.20 12.06
C LEU A 51 2.40 3.70 11.86
N GLY A 52 1.29 4.24 12.38
CA GLY A 52 0.96 5.66 12.34
C GLY A 52 2.08 6.55 12.85
N LEU A 53 2.60 6.25 14.05
CA LEU A 53 3.70 7.02 14.64
C LEU A 53 5.01 6.89 13.83
N ALA A 54 5.33 5.68 13.37
CA ALA A 54 6.54 5.43 12.59
C ALA A 54 6.53 6.19 11.25
N ILE A 55 5.40 6.20 10.54
CA ILE A 55 5.25 6.93 9.27
C ILE A 55 5.18 8.44 9.50
N ALA A 56 4.44 8.91 10.51
CA ALA A 56 4.36 10.33 10.82
C ALA A 56 5.74 10.93 11.14
N GLY A 57 6.53 10.24 11.97
CA GLY A 57 7.92 10.65 12.26
C GLY A 57 8.79 10.62 11.00
N TRP A 58 8.63 9.62 10.14
CA TRP A 58 9.39 9.54 8.90
C TRP A 58 9.06 10.67 7.91
N LEU A 59 7.78 11.02 7.76
CA LEU A 59 7.37 12.14 6.91
C LEU A 59 7.92 13.46 7.44
N TYR A 60 7.79 13.70 8.75
CA TYR A 60 8.30 14.90 9.43
C TYR A 60 9.82 15.08 9.24
N GLU A 61 10.60 13.98 9.31
CA GLU A 61 12.05 14.03 9.11
C GLU A 61 12.46 14.33 7.66
N ARG A 62 11.66 13.90 6.67
CA ARG A 62 12.07 13.91 5.26
C ARG A 62 11.51 15.06 4.43
N THR A 63 10.42 15.69 4.85
CA THR A 63 9.81 16.78 4.09
C THR A 63 9.54 18.01 4.92
N GLY A 64 9.62 19.18 4.29
CA GLY A 64 9.16 20.45 4.85
C GLY A 64 7.68 20.71 4.52
N ASP A 65 6.88 19.65 4.42
CA ASP A 65 5.45 19.76 4.12
C ASP A 65 4.69 20.37 5.31
N ASP A 66 3.60 21.08 5.03
CA ASP A 66 2.68 21.56 6.07
C ASP A 66 1.83 20.41 6.68
N GLU A 67 1.14 20.70 7.78
CA GLU A 67 0.32 19.73 8.51
C GLU A 67 -0.72 19.05 7.60
N GLY A 68 -1.39 19.80 6.72
CA GLY A 68 -2.43 19.26 5.85
C GLY A 68 -1.88 18.23 4.87
N LYS A 69 -0.74 18.54 4.24
CA LYS A 69 -0.07 17.62 3.32
C LYS A 69 0.55 16.42 4.05
N LEU A 70 1.11 16.61 5.24
CA LEU A 70 1.59 15.52 6.08
C LEU A 70 0.45 14.56 6.46
N ALA A 71 -0.70 15.07 6.88
CA ALA A 71 -1.87 14.28 7.23
C ALA A 71 -2.41 13.49 6.03
N GLN A 72 -2.48 14.12 4.85
CA GLN A 72 -2.90 13.44 3.62
C GLN A 72 -1.97 12.27 3.26
N ARG A 73 -0.65 12.48 3.31
CA ARG A 73 0.34 11.45 3.01
C ARG A 73 0.34 10.34 4.04
N LEU A 74 0.23 10.69 5.33
CA LEU A 74 0.10 9.72 6.42
C LEU A 74 -1.10 8.79 6.16
N ASN A 75 -2.29 9.36 5.95
CA ASN A 75 -3.51 8.59 5.70
C ASN A 75 -3.38 7.65 4.50
N ALA A 76 -2.69 8.07 3.43
CA ALA A 76 -2.46 7.22 2.28
C ALA A 76 -1.52 6.04 2.61
N LEU A 77 -0.43 6.31 3.33
CA LEU A 77 0.62 5.34 3.64
C LEU A 77 0.20 4.32 4.70
N VAL A 78 -0.68 4.69 5.63
CA VAL A 78 -1.21 3.78 6.67
C VAL A 78 -2.58 3.23 6.33
N SER A 79 -3.08 3.49 5.10
CA SER A 79 -4.35 2.94 4.67
C SER A 79 -4.31 1.42 4.61
N LYS A 80 -5.46 0.79 4.89
CA LYS A 80 -5.69 -0.64 4.71
C LYS A 80 -5.19 -1.17 3.36
N ARG A 81 -5.39 -0.41 2.28
CA ARG A 81 -4.87 -0.72 0.95
C ARG A 81 -3.33 -0.76 0.91
N ALA A 82 -2.65 0.21 1.55
CA ALA A 82 -1.19 0.24 1.60
C ALA A 82 -0.65 -0.92 2.45
N CYS A 83 -1.24 -1.19 3.62
CA CYS A 83 -0.92 -2.34 4.46
C CYS A 83 -1.09 -3.65 3.68
N ALA A 84 -2.20 -3.83 2.97
CA ALA A 84 -2.45 -5.02 2.16
C ALA A 84 -1.48 -5.15 0.97
N ALA A 85 -1.02 -4.04 0.38
CA ALA A 85 0.00 -4.09 -0.66
C ALA A 85 1.33 -4.64 -0.11
N VAL A 86 1.78 -4.12 1.04
CA VAL A 86 2.98 -4.64 1.73
C VAL A 86 2.80 -6.12 2.11
N ALA A 87 1.62 -6.49 2.61
CA ALA A 87 1.32 -7.88 2.97
C ALA A 87 1.43 -8.84 1.76
N ARG A 88 1.00 -8.41 0.57
CA ARG A 88 1.14 -9.19 -0.67
C ARG A 88 2.60 -9.32 -1.11
N ASP A 89 3.35 -8.23 -1.04
CA ASP A 89 4.78 -8.24 -1.37
C ASP A 89 5.57 -9.20 -0.48
N LEU A 90 5.08 -9.44 0.74
CA LEU A 90 5.66 -10.37 1.71
C LEU A 90 5.07 -11.78 1.66
N ASP A 91 4.11 -12.08 0.78
CA ASP A 91 3.41 -13.37 0.70
C ASP A 91 2.70 -13.76 2.03
N VAL A 92 2.15 -12.79 2.76
CA VAL A 92 1.51 -13.00 4.07
C VAL A 92 0.35 -13.99 3.97
N SER A 93 -0.40 -14.01 2.87
CA SER A 93 -1.60 -14.85 2.69
C SER A 93 -1.31 -16.34 2.91
N ALA A 94 -0.11 -16.81 2.56
CA ALA A 94 0.33 -18.19 2.74
C ALA A 94 0.49 -18.61 4.22
N HIS A 95 0.47 -17.66 5.14
CA HIS A 95 0.71 -17.84 6.57
C HIS A 95 -0.52 -17.57 7.45
N ILE A 96 -1.60 -17.06 6.87
CA ILE A 96 -2.82 -16.71 7.62
C ILE A 96 -3.61 -17.96 7.99
N ARG A 97 -3.98 -18.06 9.27
CA ARG A 97 -4.87 -19.09 9.79
C ARG A 97 -6.31 -18.62 9.72
N LEU A 98 -7.10 -19.32 8.91
CA LEU A 98 -8.51 -19.01 8.65
C LEU A 98 -9.40 -20.19 9.04
N GLY A 99 -10.68 -19.94 9.30
CA GLY A 99 -11.71 -20.98 9.30
C GLY A 99 -11.98 -21.51 7.89
N LYS A 100 -12.64 -22.67 7.77
CA LYS A 100 -12.93 -23.29 6.46
C LYS A 100 -13.71 -22.35 5.54
N GLN A 101 -14.85 -21.83 6.02
CA GLN A 101 -15.71 -20.94 5.22
C GLN A 101 -14.96 -19.71 4.72
N ALA A 102 -14.21 -19.03 5.59
CA ALA A 102 -13.47 -17.83 5.21
C ALA A 102 -12.37 -18.12 4.17
N ARG A 103 -11.72 -19.29 4.23
CA ARG A 103 -10.79 -19.71 3.17
C ARG A 103 -11.50 -19.90 1.85
N ASP A 104 -12.63 -20.60 1.85
CA ASP A 104 -13.40 -20.91 0.65
C ASP A 104 -13.94 -19.61 0.00
N ASP A 105 -14.23 -18.59 0.81
CA ASP A 105 -14.66 -17.25 0.37
C ASP A 105 -13.49 -16.35 -0.08
N GLY A 106 -12.24 -16.84 -0.08
CA GLY A 106 -11.08 -16.09 -0.56
C GLY A 106 -10.55 -15.04 0.42
N ALA A 107 -10.85 -15.15 1.72
CA ALA A 107 -10.46 -14.15 2.71
C ALA A 107 -8.93 -13.95 2.82
N ALA A 108 -8.14 -14.98 2.51
CA ALA A 108 -6.67 -14.93 2.56
C ALA A 108 -6.06 -13.85 1.65
N ASP A 109 -6.70 -13.56 0.52
CA ASP A 109 -6.22 -12.58 -0.47
C ASP A 109 -6.99 -11.24 -0.41
N SER A 110 -7.99 -11.17 0.46
CA SER A 110 -8.82 -9.97 0.63
C SER A 110 -7.99 -8.81 1.18
N GLU A 111 -8.23 -7.61 0.64
CA GLU A 111 -7.56 -6.39 1.12
C GLU A 111 -7.79 -6.15 2.62
N ASN A 112 -8.98 -6.49 3.11
CA ASN A 112 -9.31 -6.33 4.52
C ASN A 112 -8.43 -7.18 5.43
N VAL A 113 -8.40 -8.50 5.20
CA VAL A 113 -7.65 -9.42 6.08
C VAL A 113 -6.15 -9.18 5.95
N LEU A 114 -5.64 -8.94 4.75
CA LEU A 114 -4.22 -8.67 4.54
C LEU A 114 -3.76 -7.39 5.24
N GLY A 115 -4.57 -6.33 5.18
CA GLY A 115 -4.30 -5.08 5.89
C GLY A 115 -4.24 -5.29 7.40
N ASP A 116 -5.29 -5.91 7.96
CA ASP A 116 -5.41 -6.13 9.40
C ASP A 116 -4.29 -7.03 9.95
N VAL A 117 -3.94 -8.10 9.22
CA VAL A 117 -2.85 -9.00 9.62
C VAL A 117 -1.49 -8.29 9.55
N MET A 118 -1.26 -7.44 8.54
CA MET A 118 -0.01 -6.66 8.48
C MET A 118 0.14 -5.73 9.68
N GLU A 119 -0.93 -5.04 10.06
CA GLU A 119 -0.95 -4.23 11.29
C GLU A 119 -0.71 -5.10 12.52
N ALA A 120 -1.36 -6.25 12.62
CA ALA A 120 -1.16 -7.18 13.73
C ALA A 120 0.29 -7.69 13.85
N LEU A 121 0.98 -7.95 12.75
CA LEU A 121 2.40 -8.30 12.74
C LEU A 121 3.27 -7.18 13.28
N LEU A 122 2.93 -5.91 12.99
CA LEU A 122 3.61 -4.75 13.58
C LEU A 122 3.30 -4.62 15.07
N GLY A 123 2.06 -4.92 15.49
CA GLY A 123 1.69 -5.00 16.91
C GLY A 123 2.48 -6.07 17.66
N ALA A 124 2.65 -7.26 17.07
CA ALA A 124 3.48 -8.33 17.60
C ALA A 124 4.97 -7.92 17.67
N SER A 125 5.49 -7.31 16.60
CA SER A 125 6.86 -6.76 16.57
C SER A 125 7.10 -5.76 17.71
N TYR A 126 6.15 -4.86 17.94
CA TYR A 126 6.23 -3.86 19.00
C TYR A 126 6.28 -4.50 20.38
N LEU A 127 5.44 -5.50 20.65
CA LEU A 127 5.46 -6.21 21.93
C LEU A 127 6.73 -7.07 22.11
N ALA A 128 7.31 -7.59 21.02
CA ALA A 128 8.51 -8.41 21.06
C ALA A 128 9.80 -7.59 21.21
N GLY A 129 9.90 -6.41 20.58
CA GLY A 129 11.15 -5.67 20.44
C GLY A 129 11.06 -4.16 20.66
N GLY A 130 9.89 -3.63 20.99
CA GLY A 130 9.67 -2.20 21.22
C GLY A 130 9.51 -1.36 19.95
N PHE A 131 9.36 -0.05 20.14
CA PHE A 131 9.07 0.88 19.04
C PHE A 131 10.24 1.04 18.08
N ASP A 132 11.48 1.21 18.56
CA ASP A 132 12.62 1.48 17.67
C ASP A 132 12.86 0.33 16.68
N ALA A 133 12.87 -0.92 17.16
CA ALA A 133 13.00 -2.09 16.30
C ALA A 133 11.87 -2.18 15.27
N THR A 134 10.64 -1.90 15.70
CA THR A 134 9.46 -1.94 14.82
C THR A 134 9.46 -0.80 13.80
N ARG A 135 9.87 0.41 14.20
CA ARG A 135 10.05 1.56 13.29
C ARG A 135 11.03 1.24 12.18
N ASP A 136 12.15 0.59 12.50
CA ASP A 136 13.17 0.25 11.51
C ASP A 136 12.66 -0.81 10.50
N ILE A 137 11.84 -1.76 10.97
CA ILE A 137 11.10 -2.69 10.10
C ILE A 137 10.13 -1.94 9.20
N VAL A 138 9.29 -1.05 9.76
CA VAL A 138 8.35 -0.22 8.99
C VAL A 138 9.10 0.56 7.92
N ARG A 139 10.20 1.24 8.27
CA ARG A 139 11.00 2.01 7.30
C ARG A 139 11.53 1.17 6.15
N ARG A 140 11.91 -0.09 6.40
CA ARG A 140 12.35 -1.00 5.34
C ARG A 140 11.18 -1.44 4.46
N LEU A 141 10.07 -1.87 5.07
CA LEU A 141 8.92 -2.42 4.36
C LEU A 141 8.14 -1.36 3.56
N TRP A 142 7.99 -0.16 4.10
CA TRP A 142 7.27 0.97 3.47
C TRP A 142 8.15 1.83 2.56
N ARG A 143 9.43 1.48 2.36
CA ARG A 143 10.37 2.28 1.56
C ARG A 143 9.82 2.64 0.20
N ASN A 144 9.29 1.67 -0.52
CA ASN A 144 8.79 1.89 -1.87
C ASN A 144 7.59 2.84 -1.87
N GLN A 145 6.73 2.74 -0.87
CA GLN A 145 5.53 3.55 -0.68
C GLN A 145 5.89 5.00 -0.33
N VAL A 146 6.82 5.21 0.60
CA VAL A 146 7.23 6.55 1.05
C VAL A 146 8.09 7.28 0.01
N GLU A 147 9.01 6.56 -0.65
CA GLU A 147 9.92 7.14 -1.64
C GLU A 147 9.29 7.29 -3.02
N GLY A 148 7.97 7.06 -3.16
CA GLY A 148 7.23 7.27 -4.41
C GLY A 148 7.42 6.17 -5.46
N HIS A 149 8.16 5.10 -5.15
CA HIS A 149 8.29 3.93 -6.02
C HIS A 149 6.98 3.10 -6.10
N ALA A 150 6.04 3.29 -5.15
CA ALA A 150 4.68 2.72 -5.22
C ALA A 150 3.84 3.28 -6.37
N GLY A 151 4.31 4.35 -7.04
CA GLY A 151 3.78 4.82 -8.31
C GLY A 151 3.87 3.81 -9.47
N ARG A 152 4.51 2.66 -9.28
CA ARG A 152 4.42 1.53 -10.22
C ARG A 152 3.12 0.71 -10.08
N SER A 153 2.32 0.90 -9.02
CA SER A 153 1.15 0.05 -8.71
C SER A 153 -0.22 0.70 -8.96
N LYS A 154 -0.36 2.03 -8.90
CA LYS A 154 -1.61 2.71 -9.30
C LYS A 154 -1.48 3.19 -10.74
N HIS A 155 -2.33 2.67 -11.62
CA HIS A 155 -2.42 3.15 -12.99
C HIS A 155 -2.59 4.68 -12.99
N PRO A 156 -1.69 5.47 -13.59
CA PRO A 156 -1.68 6.94 -13.53
C PRO A 156 -3.04 7.61 -13.80
N LYS A 157 -3.84 7.04 -14.70
CA LYS A 157 -5.20 7.53 -14.99
C LYS A 157 -6.14 7.44 -13.79
N SER A 158 -6.08 6.36 -13.01
CA SER A 158 -6.90 6.18 -11.81
C SER A 158 -6.44 7.11 -10.68
N ALA A 159 -5.11 7.27 -10.52
CA ALA A 159 -4.55 8.21 -9.55
C ALA A 159 -4.99 9.66 -9.84
N LEU A 160 -4.94 10.07 -11.10
CA LEU A 160 -5.40 11.40 -11.51
C LEU A 160 -6.91 11.60 -11.33
N GLN A 161 -7.71 10.56 -11.56
CA GLN A 161 -9.16 10.61 -11.35
C GLN A 161 -9.52 10.75 -9.87
N GLU A 162 -8.86 9.99 -8.98
CA GLU A 162 -9.02 10.10 -7.53
C GLU A 162 -8.60 11.48 -7.03
N TRP A 163 -7.46 11.99 -7.52
CA TRP A 163 -6.96 13.32 -7.19
C TRP A 163 -7.94 14.42 -7.60
N ALA A 164 -8.51 14.34 -8.81
CA ALA A 164 -9.50 15.31 -9.29
C ALA A 164 -10.78 15.28 -8.43
N ALA A 165 -11.28 14.09 -8.09
CA ALA A 165 -12.45 13.93 -7.23
C ALA A 165 -12.20 14.47 -5.81
N GLY A 166 -11.04 14.17 -5.22
CA GLY A 166 -10.65 14.65 -3.88
C GLY A 166 -10.51 16.18 -3.80
N ASN A 167 -10.15 16.82 -4.91
CA ASN A 167 -10.04 18.28 -5.02
C ASN A 167 -11.32 18.97 -5.53
N GLN A 168 -12.47 18.27 -5.52
CA GLN A 168 -13.75 18.77 -6.03
C GLN A 168 -13.67 19.32 -7.47
N ARG A 169 -12.82 18.71 -8.29
CA ARG A 169 -12.63 19.07 -9.71
C ARG A 169 -13.46 18.16 -10.61
N ARG A 170 -13.67 18.63 -11.84
CA ARG A 170 -14.23 17.77 -12.90
C ARG A 170 -13.26 16.62 -13.20
N PRO A 171 -13.77 15.46 -13.63
CA PRO A 171 -12.92 14.35 -14.05
C PRO A 171 -11.92 14.76 -15.15
N PRO A 172 -10.74 14.13 -15.21
CA PRO A 172 -9.75 14.41 -16.25
C PRO A 172 -10.28 14.04 -17.64
N GLU A 173 -10.11 14.94 -18.60
CA GLU A 173 -10.52 14.76 -19.99
C GLU A 173 -9.28 14.46 -20.85
N TYR A 174 -9.37 13.42 -21.70
CA TYR A 174 -8.28 12.99 -22.57
C TYR A 174 -8.61 13.25 -24.03
N GLU A 175 -7.66 13.83 -24.75
CA GLU A 175 -7.81 14.17 -26.16
C GLU A 175 -6.61 13.66 -26.97
N LEU A 176 -6.87 12.99 -28.09
CA LEU A 176 -5.84 12.58 -29.04
C LEU A 176 -5.50 13.77 -29.95
N LEU A 177 -4.28 14.29 -29.83
CA LEU A 177 -3.83 15.44 -30.61
C LEU A 177 -3.21 15.04 -31.95
N ASP A 178 -2.42 13.97 -31.96
CA ASP A 178 -1.71 13.51 -33.17
C ASP A 178 -1.57 11.99 -33.18
N ARG A 179 -1.57 11.43 -34.40
CA ARG A 179 -1.14 10.07 -34.69
C ARG A 179 -0.19 10.12 -35.87
N SER A 180 1.07 9.75 -35.65
CA SER A 180 2.12 9.79 -36.66
C SER A 180 2.88 8.46 -36.74
N GLY A 181 3.62 8.26 -37.84
CA GLY A 181 4.40 7.05 -38.08
C GLY A 181 3.62 5.91 -38.75
N PRO A 182 4.33 4.93 -39.35
CA PRO A 182 3.73 3.76 -39.97
C PRO A 182 3.11 2.84 -38.92
N ASP A 183 2.17 1.97 -39.30
CA ASP A 183 1.40 1.16 -38.33
C ASP A 183 2.25 0.33 -37.35
N HIS A 184 3.42 -0.16 -37.78
CA HIS A 184 4.36 -0.92 -36.95
C HIS A 184 5.25 -0.05 -36.06
N ALA A 185 5.16 1.27 -36.17
CA ALA A 185 5.89 2.27 -35.38
C ALA A 185 5.02 3.51 -35.12
N ALA A 186 3.71 3.30 -34.93
CA ALA A 186 2.76 4.37 -34.70
C ALA A 186 3.08 5.08 -33.38
N ARG A 187 2.96 6.40 -33.38
CA ARG A 187 3.08 7.26 -32.21
C ARG A 187 1.79 8.03 -32.02
N PHE A 188 1.28 8.02 -30.79
CA PHE A 188 0.06 8.69 -30.40
C PHE A 188 0.41 9.77 -29.41
N THR A 189 0.05 11.02 -29.70
CA THR A 189 0.21 12.15 -28.79
C THR A 189 -1.13 12.47 -28.17
N VAL A 190 -1.20 12.38 -26.84
CA VAL A 190 -2.43 12.59 -26.07
C VAL A 190 -2.22 13.74 -25.09
N ARG A 191 -3.24 14.58 -24.97
CA ARG A 191 -3.39 15.60 -23.95
C ARG A 191 -4.36 15.12 -22.87
N VAL A 192 -4.04 15.39 -21.61
CA VAL A 192 -4.98 15.33 -20.49
C VAL A 192 -5.22 16.73 -19.93
N VAL A 193 -6.48 17.05 -19.64
CA VAL A 193 -6.92 18.33 -19.10
C VAL A 193 -7.70 18.10 -17.81
N VAL A 194 -7.42 18.89 -16.78
CA VAL A 194 -8.31 19.02 -15.61
C VAL A 194 -8.77 20.46 -15.52
N HIS A 195 -10.09 20.67 -15.62
CA HIS A 195 -10.70 21.99 -15.69
C HIS A 195 -10.31 22.86 -14.47
N ASN A 196 -9.91 24.11 -14.73
CA ASN A 196 -9.39 25.06 -13.74
C ASN A 196 -8.12 24.61 -12.99
N VAL A 197 -7.34 23.68 -13.54
CA VAL A 197 -6.03 23.28 -12.99
C VAL A 197 -4.95 23.44 -14.05
N GLY A 198 -5.09 22.76 -15.19
CA GLY A 198 -4.08 22.79 -16.24
C GLY A 198 -4.24 21.67 -17.26
N GLU A 199 -3.18 21.44 -18.04
CA GLU A 199 -3.09 20.35 -19.01
C GLU A 199 -1.66 19.78 -19.08
N ALA A 200 -1.55 18.51 -19.47
CA ALA A 200 -0.28 17.86 -19.75
C ALA A 200 -0.38 16.97 -21.00
N GLN A 201 0.75 16.77 -21.67
CA GLN A 201 0.81 16.03 -22.93
C GLN A 201 1.94 15.00 -22.94
N ALA A 202 1.68 13.82 -23.52
CA ALA A 202 2.66 12.77 -23.71
C ALA A 202 2.44 11.99 -25.01
N THR A 203 3.52 11.38 -25.51
CA THR A 203 3.51 10.58 -26.74
C THR A 203 3.98 9.15 -26.46
N ALA A 204 3.27 8.14 -26.96
CA ALA A 204 3.61 6.72 -26.78
C ALA A 204 3.22 5.84 -27.98
N GLY A 205 3.55 4.55 -27.92
CA GLY A 205 3.33 3.58 -29.01
C GLY A 205 1.87 3.16 -29.20
N SER A 206 1.03 3.38 -28.18
CA SER A 206 -0.42 3.21 -28.27
C SER A 206 -1.15 4.41 -27.64
N LYS A 207 -2.41 4.61 -28.03
CA LYS A 207 -3.27 5.64 -27.43
C LYS A 207 -3.38 5.47 -25.91
N GLN A 208 -3.50 4.23 -25.43
CA GLN A 208 -3.70 3.94 -24.02
C GLN A 208 -2.43 4.21 -23.19
N GLU A 209 -1.26 3.89 -23.74
CA GLU A 209 0.03 4.26 -23.14
C GLU A 209 0.23 5.78 -23.12
N ALA A 210 -0.16 6.48 -24.20
CA ALA A 210 -0.02 7.94 -24.29
C ALA A 210 -0.93 8.65 -23.28
N GLU A 211 -2.16 8.18 -23.11
CA GLU A 211 -3.07 8.63 -22.04
C GLU A 211 -2.47 8.40 -20.65
N THR A 212 -1.86 7.23 -20.43
CA THR A 212 -1.25 6.88 -19.14
C THR A 212 -0.06 7.77 -18.82
N ALA A 213 0.82 8.00 -19.79
CA ALA A 213 1.96 8.89 -19.67
C ALA A 213 1.52 10.36 -19.48
N ALA A 214 0.46 10.80 -20.17
CA ALA A 214 -0.08 12.14 -20.00
C ALA A 214 -0.64 12.34 -18.58
N ALA A 215 -1.36 11.35 -18.05
CA ALA A 215 -1.88 11.37 -16.68
C ALA A 215 -0.76 11.43 -15.64
N GLN A 216 0.30 10.64 -15.84
CA GLN A 216 1.47 10.65 -14.96
C GLN A 216 2.13 12.04 -14.97
N LYS A 217 2.40 12.59 -16.16
CA LYS A 217 3.03 13.92 -16.30
C LYS A 217 2.18 15.03 -15.70
N PHE A 218 0.85 14.93 -15.79
CA PHE A 218 -0.05 15.86 -15.11
C PHE A 218 0.14 15.81 -13.60
N MET A 219 0.12 14.61 -13.02
CA MET A 219 0.30 14.40 -11.59
C MET A 219 1.68 14.86 -11.11
N GLU A 220 2.73 14.72 -11.91
CA GLU A 220 4.07 15.24 -11.59
C GLU A 220 4.14 16.78 -11.60
N THR A 221 3.28 17.44 -12.38
CA THR A 221 3.31 18.90 -12.57
C THR A 221 2.35 19.63 -11.63
N PHE A 222 1.16 19.06 -11.41
CA PHE A 222 0.05 19.71 -10.71
C PHE A 222 -0.47 18.91 -9.50
N GLY A 223 -0.03 17.66 -9.32
CA GLY A 223 -0.48 16.76 -8.26
C GLY A 223 0.17 17.04 -6.93
#